data_AF-A0A974CXF7-F1
#
_entry.id   AF-A0A974CXF7-F1
#
_cell.length_a   1.000
_cell.length_b   1.000
_cell.length_c   1.000
_cell.angle_alpha   90.00
_cell.angle_beta   90.00
_cell.angle_gamma   90.00
#
_symmetry.space_group_name_H-M   'P 1'
#
loop_
_entity.id
_entity.type
_entity.pdbx_description
1 polymer ?
#
loop_
_entity_poly.entity_id
_entity_poly.type
_entity_poly.pdbx_seq_one_letter_code
_entity_poly.pdbx_strand_id
1 'polypeptide(L)'
;MAEASQVVMSCECECECASTGGDEDVWEKPVSEWTVQDVCFWFQYGPLQDGAGLVQAAYAHSISGRALLRLTDDLLKRMGIHQENLRRLILLEVLELRLQQELHQLLHMTEGE
;
A
#
# COMPACT_ATOMS: atom_id res chain seq x y z
N MET A 1 37.54 -11.02 14.36
CA MET A 1 37.26 -9.63 13.94
C MET A 1 35.83 -9.59 13.46
N ALA A 2 34.91 -9.47 14.40
CA ALA A 2 33.55 -8.95 14.15
C ALA A 2 33.69 -7.41 14.11
N GLU A 3 32.88 -6.61 13.43
CA GLU A 3 31.47 -6.74 13.10
C GLU A 3 31.23 -6.06 11.74
N ALA A 4 30.39 -6.67 10.89
CA ALA A 4 29.82 -5.99 9.74
C ALA A 4 28.84 -4.95 10.28
N SER A 5 29.25 -3.68 10.26
CA SER A 5 28.43 -2.56 10.71
C SER A 5 27.20 -2.46 9.81
N GLN A 6 26.11 -3.00 10.33
CA GLN A 6 24.78 -2.97 9.77
C GLN A 6 24.26 -1.56 10.03
N VAL A 7 24.55 -0.63 9.10
CA VAL A 7 23.86 0.65 9.07
C VAL A 7 22.45 0.35 8.57
N VAL A 8 21.57 -0.01 9.50
CA VAL A 8 20.13 0.08 9.31
C VAL A 8 19.86 1.54 9.00
N MET A 9 19.48 1.80 7.75
CA MET A 9 18.99 3.09 7.31
C MET A 9 17.62 3.27 7.97
N SER A 10 17.65 3.70 9.23
CA SER A 10 16.48 4.21 9.95
C SER A 10 16.08 5.48 9.26
N CYS A 11 15.28 5.35 8.21
CA CYS A 11 14.53 6.46 7.68
C CYS A 11 13.42 6.72 8.70
N GLU A 12 13.66 7.68 9.58
CA GLU A 12 12.63 8.37 10.37
C GLU A 12 11.71 9.07 9.37
N CYS A 13 10.84 8.28 8.74
CA CYS A 13 9.70 8.81 8.03
C CYS A 13 8.74 9.23 9.13
N GLU A 14 8.97 10.40 9.74
CA GLU A 14 7.93 11.12 10.46
C GLU A 14 6.91 11.58 9.42
N CYS A 15 6.18 10.61 8.84
CA CYS A 15 4.90 10.88 8.25
C CYS A 15 4.00 11.26 9.43
N GLU A 16 4.05 12.52 9.84
CA GLU A 16 2.95 13.16 10.54
C GLU A 16 1.76 13.12 9.58
N CYS A 17 1.10 11.96 9.49
CA CYS A 17 -0.20 11.85 8.86
C CYS A 17 -1.15 12.62 9.78
N ALA A 18 -1.38 13.88 9.42
CA ALA A 18 -2.29 14.77 10.09
C ALA A 18 -3.59 14.04 10.41
N SER A 19 -3.89 13.93 11.69
CA SER A 19 -5.17 13.51 12.21
C SER A 19 -6.22 14.53 11.75
N THR A 20 -6.83 14.29 10.60
CA THR A 20 -8.07 14.95 10.19
C THR A 20 -9.14 13.88 10.09
N GLY A 21 -9.75 13.58 11.25
CA GLY A 21 -11.08 12.99 11.45
C GLY A 21 -11.51 11.87 10.51
N GLY A 22 -11.56 10.65 11.04
CA GLY A 22 -12.33 9.54 10.47
C GLY A 22 -11.53 8.25 10.26
N ASP A 23 -10.86 7.74 11.30
CA ASP A 23 -10.17 6.43 11.26
C ASP A 23 -11.08 5.25 10.85
N GLU A 24 -12.41 5.43 10.91
CA GLU A 24 -13.40 4.40 10.53
C GLU A 24 -13.79 4.43 9.03
N ASP A 25 -13.51 5.51 8.29
CA ASP A 25 -14.08 5.76 6.93
C ASP A 25 -13.13 5.40 5.78
N VAL A 26 -11.82 5.28 6.06
CA VAL A 26 -10.80 5.00 5.01
C VAL A 26 -11.03 3.66 4.31
N TRP A 27 -11.61 2.69 5.01
CA TRP A 27 -11.78 1.32 4.52
C TRP A 27 -13.15 1.09 3.88
N GLU A 28 -14.07 2.06 4.01
CA GLU A 28 -15.41 1.98 3.42
C GLU A 28 -15.43 2.52 1.98
N LYS A 29 -14.53 3.46 1.65
CA LYS A 29 -14.39 3.97 0.29
C LYS A 29 -13.66 2.99 -0.63
N PRO A 30 -14.07 2.88 -1.91
CA PRO A 30 -13.45 1.98 -2.87
C PRO A 30 -11.98 2.33 -3.10
N VAL A 31 -11.14 1.32 -3.34
CA VAL A 31 -9.70 1.46 -3.59
C VAL A 31 -9.41 2.41 -4.76
N SER A 32 -10.32 2.52 -5.74
CA SER A 32 -10.20 3.49 -6.83
C SER A 32 -10.15 4.95 -6.37
N GLU A 33 -10.68 5.26 -5.18
CA GLU A 33 -10.74 6.60 -4.59
C GLU A 33 -9.65 6.86 -3.55
N TRP A 34 -8.80 5.86 -3.28
CA TRP A 34 -7.72 6.01 -2.32
C TRP A 34 -6.66 7.01 -2.82
N THR A 35 -6.32 7.94 -1.94
CA THR A 35 -5.22 8.89 -2.08
C THR A 35 -3.88 8.21 -1.78
N VAL A 36 -2.77 8.92 -2.03
CA VAL A 36 -1.43 8.43 -1.65
C VAL A 36 -1.33 8.21 -0.13
N GLN A 37 -2.01 9.03 0.67
CA GLN A 37 -2.02 8.89 2.13
C GLN A 37 -2.76 7.63 2.57
N ASP A 38 -3.91 7.32 1.96
CA ASP A 38 -4.66 6.09 2.24
C ASP A 38 -3.84 4.84 1.89
N VAL A 39 -3.11 4.88 0.77
CA VAL A 39 -2.22 3.79 0.37
C VAL A 39 -1.05 3.64 1.35
N CYS A 40 -0.46 4.75 1.80
CA CYS A 40 0.58 4.71 2.84
C CYS A 40 0.04 4.14 4.16
N PHE A 41 -1.17 4.52 4.56
CA PHE A 41 -1.84 4.01 5.75
C PHE A 41 -2.11 2.51 5.62
N TRP A 42 -2.59 2.06 4.46
CA TRP A 42 -2.80 0.64 4.17
C TRP A 42 -1.49 -0.17 4.22
N PHE A 43 -0.39 0.37 3.70
CA PHE A 43 0.92 -0.29 3.84
C PHE A 43 1.45 -0.29 5.27
N GLN A 44 1.07 0.68 6.10
CA GLN A 44 1.53 0.82 7.47
C GLN A 44 0.74 -0.02 8.48
N TYR A 45 -0.58 -0.10 8.33
CA TYR A 45 -1.49 -0.76 9.28
C TYR A 45 -2.16 -2.01 8.72
N GLY A 46 -1.98 -2.30 7.43
CA GLY A 46 -2.50 -3.48 6.79
C GLY A 46 -1.63 -4.73 7.01
N PRO A 47 -1.93 -5.82 6.28
CA PRO A 47 -1.26 -7.12 6.45
C PRO A 47 0.20 -7.15 5.97
N LEU A 48 0.72 -6.02 5.47
CA LEU A 48 2.09 -5.84 4.99
C LEU A 48 2.96 -5.05 5.99
N GLN A 49 2.58 -4.99 7.26
CA GLN A 49 3.27 -4.27 8.35
C GLN A 49 4.79 -4.53 8.45
N ASP A 50 5.27 -5.71 8.03
CA ASP A 50 6.69 -6.07 8.08
C ASP A 50 7.49 -5.61 6.83
N GLY A 51 6.82 -4.93 5.90
CA GLY A 51 7.41 -4.41 4.66
C GLY A 51 8.26 -3.16 4.88
N ALA A 52 9.49 -3.35 5.36
CA ALA A 52 10.42 -2.24 5.56
C ALA A 52 10.64 -1.42 4.27
N GLY A 53 10.34 -0.11 4.33
CA GLY A 53 10.53 0.84 3.22
C GLY A 53 9.39 0.90 2.20
N LEU A 54 8.31 0.12 2.38
CA LEU A 54 7.18 0.07 1.45
C LEU A 54 6.34 1.33 1.47
N VAL A 55 6.04 1.84 2.68
CA VAL A 55 5.36 3.14 2.88
C VAL A 55 6.16 4.27 2.22
N GLN A 56 7.47 4.28 2.42
CA GLN A 56 8.36 5.29 1.84
C GLN A 56 8.38 5.21 0.31
N ALA A 57 8.47 4.00 -0.24
CA ALA A 57 8.43 3.79 -1.68
C ALA A 57 7.09 4.24 -2.27
N ALA A 58 5.97 3.90 -1.63
CA ALA A 58 4.63 4.32 -2.06
C ALA A 58 4.48 5.84 -2.06
N TYR A 59 4.96 6.53 -1.03
CA TYR A 59 4.96 7.98 -0.94
C TYR A 59 5.85 8.62 -2.02
N ALA A 60 7.10 8.16 -2.14
CA ALA A 60 8.07 8.69 -3.09
C ALA A 60 7.60 8.55 -4.55
N HIS A 61 6.91 7.45 -4.87
CA HIS A 61 6.34 7.20 -6.19
C HIS A 61 4.92 7.74 -6.37
N SER A 62 4.37 8.45 -5.37
CA SER A 62 3.01 9.01 -5.38
C SER A 62 1.95 7.96 -5.77
N ILE A 63 2.04 6.77 -5.19
CA ILE A 63 1.15 5.65 -5.51
C ILE A 63 -0.24 5.94 -4.93
N SER A 64 -1.18 6.31 -5.80
CA SER A 64 -2.61 6.39 -5.47
C SER A 64 -3.27 5.01 -5.56
N GLY A 65 -4.50 4.87 -5.07
CA GLY A 65 -5.24 3.61 -5.14
C GLY A 65 -5.41 3.06 -6.55
N ARG A 66 -5.61 3.94 -7.55
CA ARG A 66 -5.64 3.55 -8.97
C ARG A 66 -4.31 2.98 -9.46
N ALA A 67 -3.18 3.50 -8.94
CA ALA A 67 -1.86 2.97 -9.24
C ALA A 67 -1.61 1.65 -8.49
N LEU A 68 -2.08 1.54 -7.25
CA LEU A 68 -2.04 0.33 -6.42
C LEU A 68 -2.75 -0.84 -7.12
N LEU A 69 -3.97 -0.61 -7.63
CA LEU A 69 -4.74 -1.59 -8.42
C LEU A 69 -4.06 -1.99 -9.75
N ARG A 70 -3.01 -1.26 -10.18
CA ARG A 70 -2.22 -1.57 -11.39
C ARG A 70 -0.80 -1.99 -11.06
N LEU A 71 -0.46 -2.20 -9.79
CA LEU A 71 0.86 -2.66 -9.40
C LEU A 71 1.20 -3.99 -10.07
N THR A 72 2.47 -4.10 -10.42
CA THR A 72 3.08 -5.27 -11.05
C THR A 72 4.42 -5.54 -10.40
N ASP A 73 4.94 -6.74 -10.57
CA ASP A 73 6.28 -7.12 -10.09
C ASP A 73 7.37 -6.14 -10.60
N ASP A 74 7.27 -5.70 -11.85
CA ASP A 74 8.19 -4.73 -12.45
C ASP A 74 8.13 -3.35 -11.78
N LEU A 75 6.95 -2.88 -11.38
CA LEU A 75 6.81 -1.62 -10.65
C LEU A 75 7.41 -1.75 -9.26
N LEU A 76 7.16 -2.85 -8.54
CA LEU A 76 7.76 -3.10 -7.23
C LEU A 76 9.28 -3.14 -7.30
N LYS A 77 9.85 -3.77 -8.34
CA LYS A 77 11.30 -3.76 -8.59
C LYS A 77 11.85 -2.34 -8.82
N ARG A 78 11.13 -1.51 -9.59
CA ARG A 78 11.51 -0.10 -9.84
C ARG A 78 11.40 0.78 -8.61
N MET A 79 10.51 0.42 -7.68
CA MET A 79 10.39 1.05 -6.37
C MET A 79 11.46 0.62 -5.36
N GLY A 80 12.41 -0.25 -5.77
CA GLY A 80 13.50 -0.73 -4.91
C GLY A 80 13.16 -1.97 -4.09
N ILE A 81 12.01 -2.60 -4.34
CA ILE A 81 11.57 -3.81 -3.62
C ILE A 81 12.17 -5.04 -4.30
N HIS A 82 13.38 -5.41 -3.91
CA HIS A 82 14.12 -6.51 -4.54
C HIS A 82 13.84 -7.90 -3.92
N GLN A 83 13.26 -7.95 -2.72
CA GLN A 83 12.89 -9.21 -2.08
C GLN A 83 11.69 -9.87 -2.78
N GLU A 84 11.91 -11.04 -3.38
CA GLU A 84 10.87 -11.77 -4.12
C GLU A 84 9.68 -12.19 -3.25
N ASN A 85 9.95 -12.72 -2.05
CA ASN A 85 8.90 -13.10 -1.10
C ASN A 85 8.02 -11.90 -0.74
N LEU A 86 8.63 -10.75 -0.45
CA LEU A 86 7.91 -9.52 -0.14
C LEU A 86 7.10 -9.04 -1.35
N ARG A 87 7.67 -9.02 -2.56
CA ARG A 87 6.91 -8.67 -3.77
C ARG A 87 5.71 -9.58 -3.99
N ARG A 88 5.87 -10.88 -3.77
CA ARG A 88 4.78 -11.85 -3.89
C ARG A 88 3.67 -11.60 -2.87
N LEU A 89 4.03 -11.32 -1.62
CA LEU A 89 3.05 -10.95 -0.58
C LEU A 89 2.29 -9.68 -0.96
N ILE A 90 2.99 -8.63 -1.42
CA ILE A 90 2.36 -7.39 -1.86
C ILE A 90 1.40 -7.64 -3.03
N LEU A 91 1.79 -8.45 -4.02
CA LEU A 91 0.93 -8.77 -5.16
C LEU A 91 -0.31 -9.57 -4.79
N LEU A 92 -0.19 -10.49 -3.81
CA LEU A 92 -1.34 -11.21 -3.27
C LEU A 92 -2.31 -10.26 -2.58
N GLU A 93 -1.78 -9.35 -1.78
CA GLU A 93 -2.59 -8.38 -1.06
C GLU A 93 -3.28 -7.37 -2.01
N VAL A 94 -2.57 -6.92 -3.04
CA VAL A 94 -3.15 -6.11 -4.12
C VAL A 94 -4.23 -6.88 -4.90
N LEU A 95 -4.12 -8.20 -5.01
CA LEU A 95 -5.15 -9.02 -5.66
C LEU A 95 -6.44 -9.02 -4.84
N GLU A 96 -6.34 -9.09 -3.51
CA GLU A 96 -7.50 -8.99 -2.63
C GLU A 96 -8.20 -7.64 -2.77
N LEU A 97 -7.44 -6.54 -2.79
CA LEU A 97 -7.99 -5.21 -3.06
C LEU A 97 -8.70 -5.10 -4.41
N ARG A 98 -8.18 -5.76 -5.46
CA ARG A 98 -8.85 -5.80 -6.77
C ARG A 98 -10.17 -6.55 -6.71
N LEU A 99 -10.20 -7.69 -6.02
CA LEU A 99 -11.42 -8.47 -5.84
C LEU A 99 -12.46 -7.66 -5.06
N GLN A 100 -12.07 -7.01 -3.96
CA GLN A 100 -12.94 -6.14 -3.18
C GLN A 100 -13.48 -4.99 -4.03
N GLN A 101 -12.62 -4.35 -4.83
CA GLN A 101 -13.02 -3.28 -5.74
C GLN A 101 -14.00 -3.76 -6.81
N GLU A 102 -13.78 -4.94 -7.40
CA GLU A 102 -14.68 -5.54 -8.38
C GLU A 102 -16.03 -5.90 -7.75
N LEU A 103 -16.03 -6.50 -6.56
CA LEU A 103 -17.26 -6.81 -5.83
C LEU A 103 -18.06 -5.54 -5.51
N HIS A 104 -17.39 -4.50 -5.01
CA HIS A 104 -18.04 -3.21 -4.73
C HIS A 104 -18.64 -2.61 -6.01
N GLN A 105 -17.91 -2.64 -7.13
CA GLN A 105 -18.42 -2.16 -8.42
C GLN A 105 -19.65 -2.96 -8.88
N LEU A 106 -19.62 -4.28 -8.76
CA LEU A 106 -20.73 -5.14 -9.16
C LEU A 106 -21.97 -4.92 -8.28
N LEU A 107 -21.81 -4.82 -6.95
CA LEU A 107 -22.91 -4.58 -6.03
C LEU A 107 -23.60 -3.24 -6.32
N HIS A 108 -22.81 -2.17 -6.44
CA HIS A 108 -23.33 -0.84 -6.76
C HIS A 108 -24.00 -0.79 -8.15
N MET A 109 -23.56 -1.61 -9.11
CA MET A 109 -24.24 -1.74 -10.40
C MET A 109 -25.59 -2.49 -10.29
N THR A 110 -25.72 -3.42 -9.36
CA THR A 110 -26.96 -4.20 -9.15
C THR A 110 -27.97 -3.54 -8.22
N GLU A 111 -27.52 -2.64 -7.34
CA GLU A 111 -28.37 -1.87 -6.42
C GLU A 111 -29.00 -0.63 -7.08
N GLY A 112 -28.76 -0.43 -8.38
CA GLY A 112 -29.44 0.58 -9.20
C GLY A 112 -30.85 0.15 -9.60
N GLU A 113 -31.80 0.20 -8.65
CA GLU A 113 -33.26 0.23 -8.88
C GLU A 113 -33.93 1.29 -7.99
#